data_AF-A0A9P0TMV9-F1
#
_entry.id   AF-A0A9P0TMV9-F1
#
_cell.length_a   1.000
_cell.length_b   1.000
_cell.length_c   1.000
_cell.angle_alpha   90.00
_cell.angle_beta   90.00
_cell.angle_gamma   90.00
#
_symmetry.space_group_name_H-M   'P 1'
#
loop_
_entity.id
_entity.type
_entity.pdbx_description
1 polymer ?
#
loop_
_entity_poly.entity_id
_entity_poly.type
_entity_poly.pdbx_seq_one_letter_code
_entity_poly.pdbx_strand_id
1 'polypeptide(L)'
;MDYDNYVILGHQPCQTREAKFLCIDAIYEKLHRPNYYDLGGTYMEEIGEYWFVTRTDQIGEVFLIHIFITNKLEGIVSLSLSSGNTVIFDKDKNIAFLSPDLNKCDFGKLEESTFKYVTTYSFDIIEVDMLKGKQLFIPISFVDKDENASPLEAVLDFSPLLEEPIGADFTIESEDGEKFLVHKVLLMAHSEVFRAMLKEDTAESKNNCVKLIDVNKEELQHLLYFIYSGTLKEVENINFFNMLILADRFNLSGLRELSEHALIQQISIENALEMLAVADSYNSHSLKTASLIFIKKNKSALENTIFDEINNAELIRELCKFLVS
;
A
#
# COMPACT_ATOMS: atom_id res chain seq x y z
N MET A 1 -24.93 -23.19 3.20
CA MET A 1 -24.84 -21.73 3.20
C MET A 1 -25.09 -21.32 1.77
N ASP A 2 -26.10 -20.49 1.53
CA ASP A 2 -26.34 -19.90 0.21
C ASP A 2 -25.13 -19.03 -0.14
N TYR A 3 -24.33 -19.47 -1.12
CA TYR A 3 -23.19 -18.70 -1.61
C TYR A 3 -23.65 -17.62 -2.60
N ASP A 4 -24.86 -17.73 -3.15
CA ASP A 4 -25.34 -16.97 -4.30
C ASP A 4 -25.34 -15.45 -4.11
N ASN A 5 -25.44 -14.95 -2.87
CA ASN A 5 -25.46 -13.51 -2.61
C ASN A 5 -24.06 -12.87 -2.49
N TYR A 6 -23.00 -13.66 -2.31
CA TYR A 6 -21.64 -13.16 -2.02
C TYR A 6 -20.64 -13.43 -3.16
N VAL A 7 -21.15 -13.83 -4.32
CA VAL A 7 -20.36 -14.38 -5.42
C VAL A 7 -20.55 -13.55 -6.67
N ILE A 8 -19.45 -13.19 -7.31
CA ILE A 8 -19.44 -12.58 -8.64
C ILE A 8 -19.46 -13.73 -9.66
N LEU A 9 -20.59 -13.89 -10.35
CA LEU A 9 -20.81 -14.91 -11.38
C LEU A 9 -21.76 -14.40 -12.48
N GLY A 10 -21.19 -14.10 -13.65
CA GLY A 10 -21.95 -13.62 -14.81
C GLY A 10 -22.67 -12.30 -14.52
N HIS A 11 -23.95 -12.20 -14.88
CA HIS A 11 -24.74 -10.98 -14.66
C HIS A 11 -25.49 -10.94 -13.33
N GLN A 12 -25.12 -11.80 -12.36
CA GLN A 12 -25.73 -11.77 -11.04
C GLN A 12 -25.31 -10.49 -10.30
N PRO A 13 -26.26 -9.68 -9.78
CA PRO A 13 -25.91 -8.48 -9.03
C PRO A 13 -25.32 -8.87 -7.67
N CYS A 14 -24.05 -8.54 -7.45
CA CYS A 14 -23.37 -8.70 -6.18
C CYS A 14 -22.92 -7.33 -5.67
N GLN A 15 -23.27 -6.97 -4.44
CA GLN A 15 -22.85 -5.69 -3.86
C GLN A 15 -21.35 -5.72 -3.58
N THR A 16 -20.61 -4.66 -3.92
CA THR A 16 -19.14 -4.60 -3.76
C THR A 16 -18.71 -4.95 -2.34
N ARG A 17 -19.40 -4.39 -1.33
CA ARG A 17 -19.13 -4.63 0.10
C ARG A 17 -19.36 -6.08 0.54
N GLU A 18 -20.20 -6.80 -0.20
CA GLU A 18 -20.62 -8.16 0.13
C GLU A 18 -19.85 -9.22 -0.66
N ALA A 19 -19.11 -8.81 -1.69
CA ALA A 19 -18.43 -9.73 -2.59
C ALA A 19 -17.26 -10.43 -1.88
N LYS A 20 -17.36 -11.76 -1.76
CA LYS A 20 -16.38 -12.62 -1.08
C LYS A 20 -15.67 -13.58 -2.02
N PHE A 21 -16.25 -13.85 -3.19
CA PHE A 21 -15.66 -14.77 -4.16
C PHE A 21 -15.88 -14.32 -5.60
N LEU A 22 -14.87 -14.51 -6.44
CA LEU A 22 -15.08 -14.69 -7.89
C LEU A 22 -15.39 -16.16 -8.12
N CYS A 23 -16.42 -16.46 -8.90
CA CYS A 23 -16.70 -17.83 -9.32
C CYS A 23 -16.41 -18.03 -10.80
N ILE A 24 -15.60 -19.04 -11.09
CA ILE A 24 -15.40 -19.51 -12.45
C ILE A 24 -16.18 -20.82 -12.61
N ASP A 25 -17.32 -20.72 -13.28
CA ASP A 25 -18.09 -21.89 -13.71
C ASP A 25 -17.41 -22.59 -14.90
N ALA A 26 -17.70 -23.88 -15.06
CA ALA A 26 -17.15 -24.72 -16.12
C ALA A 26 -15.62 -24.55 -16.28
N ILE A 27 -14.91 -24.46 -15.15
CA ILE A 27 -13.49 -24.09 -15.13
C ILE A 27 -12.64 -25.09 -15.95
N TYR A 28 -12.96 -26.38 -15.87
CA TYR A 28 -12.28 -27.43 -16.63
C TYR A 28 -12.37 -27.15 -18.14
N GLU A 29 -13.56 -26.84 -18.65
CA GLU A 29 -13.80 -26.54 -20.06
C GLU A 29 -13.09 -25.25 -20.49
N LYS A 30 -13.07 -24.23 -19.62
CA LYS A 30 -12.40 -22.94 -19.88
C LYS A 30 -10.89 -23.09 -19.94
N LEU A 31 -10.28 -23.86 -19.05
CA LEU A 31 -8.83 -24.13 -19.07
C LEU A 31 -8.38 -24.86 -20.34
N HIS A 32 -9.23 -25.72 -20.90
CA HIS A 32 -8.98 -26.42 -22.17
C HIS A 32 -9.33 -25.58 -23.42
N ARG A 33 -9.88 -24.37 -23.25
CA ARG A 33 -10.26 -23.47 -24.35
C ARG A 33 -9.72 -22.07 -24.07
N PRO A 34 -8.40 -21.84 -24.24
CA PRO A 34 -7.77 -20.55 -24.00
C PRO A 34 -8.54 -19.39 -24.64
N ASN A 35 -9.12 -18.54 -23.79
CA ASN A 35 -9.90 -17.39 -24.20
C ASN A 35 -10.11 -16.42 -23.02
N TYR A 36 -10.69 -15.26 -23.33
CA TYR A 36 -11.27 -14.36 -22.35
C TYR A 36 -12.69 -14.81 -21.99
N TYR A 37 -12.98 -14.81 -20.70
CA TYR A 37 -14.29 -15.15 -20.15
C TYR A 37 -14.72 -14.07 -19.18
N ASP A 38 -15.95 -13.62 -19.34
CA ASP A 38 -16.59 -12.69 -18.42
C ASP A 38 -16.90 -13.40 -17.10
N LEU A 39 -16.48 -12.79 -15.99
CA LEU A 39 -16.81 -13.28 -14.64
C LEU A 39 -17.98 -12.51 -14.03
N GLY A 40 -18.27 -11.31 -14.55
CA GLY A 40 -19.27 -10.41 -13.97
C GLY A 40 -18.67 -9.25 -13.21
N GLY A 41 -19.52 -8.51 -12.50
CA GLY A 41 -19.10 -7.34 -11.76
C GLY A 41 -19.81 -7.13 -10.45
N THR A 42 -19.34 -6.13 -9.72
CA THR A 42 -19.95 -5.68 -8.47
C THR A 42 -20.68 -4.36 -8.67
N TYR A 43 -21.57 -4.08 -7.73
CA TYR A 43 -22.45 -2.94 -7.75
C TYR A 43 -22.41 -2.21 -6.40
N MET A 44 -22.50 -0.89 -6.44
CA MET A 44 -22.88 -0.07 -5.29
C MET A 44 -24.29 0.43 -5.55
N GLU A 45 -25.26 -0.10 -4.81
CA GLU A 45 -26.69 0.06 -5.11
C GLU A 45 -27.02 -0.43 -6.54
N GLU A 46 -27.42 0.46 -7.45
CA GLU A 46 -27.73 0.16 -8.85
C GLU A 46 -26.59 0.53 -9.83
N ILE A 47 -25.49 1.08 -9.32
CA ILE A 47 -24.37 1.56 -10.13
C ILE A 47 -23.29 0.47 -10.18
N GLY A 48 -22.95 -0.01 -11.37
CA GLY A 48 -21.86 -0.96 -11.56
C GLY A 48 -20.50 -0.31 -11.26
N GLU A 49 -19.71 -0.93 -10.40
CA GLU A 49 -18.45 -0.37 -9.91
C GLU A 49 -17.25 -1.08 -10.55
N TYR A 50 -17.06 -2.36 -10.24
CA TYR A 50 -15.95 -3.17 -10.76
C TYR A 50 -16.45 -4.27 -11.69
N TRP A 51 -15.63 -4.64 -12.67
CA TRP A 51 -15.92 -5.72 -13.60
C TRP A 51 -14.71 -6.62 -13.82
N PHE A 52 -14.93 -7.93 -13.76
CA PHE A 52 -13.87 -8.93 -13.78
C PHE A 52 -13.93 -9.77 -15.04
N VAL A 53 -12.75 -9.99 -15.60
CA VAL A 53 -12.55 -10.87 -16.75
C VAL A 53 -11.41 -11.80 -16.42
N THR A 54 -11.56 -13.07 -16.76
CA THR A 54 -10.46 -14.03 -16.72
C THR A 54 -9.99 -14.32 -18.13
N ARG A 55 -8.67 -14.44 -18.33
CA ARG A 55 -8.10 -15.07 -19.51
C ARG A 55 -7.49 -16.41 -19.10
N THR A 56 -7.75 -17.44 -19.88
CA THR A 56 -7.11 -18.74 -19.70
C THR A 56 -6.06 -18.95 -20.78
N ASP A 57 -4.94 -19.56 -20.41
CA ASP A 57 -3.87 -19.94 -21.33
C ASP A 57 -3.31 -21.31 -20.94
N GLN A 58 -2.62 -21.97 -21.87
CA GLN A 58 -1.93 -23.23 -21.61
C GLN A 58 -0.51 -23.17 -22.20
N ILE A 59 0.49 -23.48 -21.38
CA ILE A 59 1.90 -23.53 -21.77
C ILE A 59 2.44 -24.92 -21.42
N GLY A 60 2.54 -25.79 -22.42
CA GLY A 60 2.90 -27.19 -22.19
C GLY A 60 1.83 -27.90 -21.35
N GLU A 61 2.23 -28.43 -20.19
CA GLU A 61 1.35 -29.12 -19.23
C GLU A 61 0.85 -28.19 -18.09
N VAL A 62 1.17 -26.89 -18.16
CA VAL A 62 0.74 -25.90 -17.18
C VAL A 62 -0.43 -25.09 -17.72
N PHE A 63 -1.50 -25.02 -16.94
CA PHE A 63 -2.71 -24.26 -17.24
C PHE A 63 -2.72 -22.97 -16.41
N LEU A 64 -3.04 -21.85 -17.05
CA LEU A 64 -2.98 -20.54 -16.43
C LEU A 64 -4.36 -19.87 -16.41
N ILE A 65 -4.65 -19.18 -15.31
CA ILE A 65 -5.81 -18.31 -15.14
C ILE A 65 -5.29 -16.92 -14.80
N HIS A 66 -5.43 -15.98 -15.72
CA HIS A 66 -5.11 -14.58 -15.53
C HIS A 66 -6.36 -13.80 -15.16
N ILE A 67 -6.35 -13.09 -14.04
CA ILE A 67 -7.47 -12.26 -13.59
C ILE A 67 -7.21 -10.80 -13.98
N PHE A 68 -8.22 -10.17 -14.55
CA PHE A 68 -8.26 -8.75 -14.88
C PHE A 68 -9.44 -8.08 -14.22
N ILE A 69 -9.26 -6.80 -13.87
CA ILE A 69 -10.30 -5.93 -13.35
C ILE A 69 -10.38 -4.66 -14.21
N THR A 70 -11.58 -4.16 -14.43
CA THR A 70 -11.83 -2.83 -14.96
C THR A 70 -12.77 -2.08 -14.03
N ASN A 71 -12.62 -0.77 -13.97
CA ASN A 71 -13.45 0.11 -13.16
C ASN A 71 -14.35 0.94 -14.07
N LYS A 72 -15.62 1.05 -13.70
CA LYS A 72 -16.62 1.85 -14.42
C LYS A 72 -16.75 3.28 -13.89
N LEU A 73 -16.14 3.59 -12.73
CA LEU A 73 -16.16 4.91 -12.09
C LEU A 73 -14.72 5.40 -11.82
N GLU A 74 -14.45 6.71 -11.87
CA GLU A 74 -13.12 7.21 -11.48
C GLU A 74 -12.85 6.96 -9.98
N GLY A 75 -11.75 6.26 -9.67
CA GLY A 75 -11.36 5.99 -8.28
C GLY A 75 -10.11 5.14 -8.12
N ILE A 76 -9.57 5.13 -6.90
CA ILE A 76 -8.55 4.18 -6.44
C ILE A 76 -9.24 2.84 -6.17
N VAL A 77 -8.60 1.74 -6.55
CA VAL A 77 -9.13 0.40 -6.32
C VAL A 77 -8.15 -0.38 -5.47
N SER A 78 -8.60 -0.77 -4.28
CA SER A 78 -7.87 -1.67 -3.39
C SER A 78 -8.68 -2.95 -3.26
N LEU A 79 -8.16 -4.03 -3.84
CA LEU A 79 -8.78 -5.34 -3.85
C LEU A 79 -7.79 -6.33 -3.28
N SER A 80 -8.23 -7.23 -2.41
CA SER A 80 -7.40 -8.38 -2.01
C SER A 80 -7.92 -9.65 -2.67
N LEU A 81 -7.02 -10.46 -3.21
CA LEU A 81 -7.31 -11.74 -3.88
C LEU A 81 -6.46 -12.85 -3.28
N SER A 82 -6.89 -14.10 -3.45
CA SER A 82 -6.08 -15.28 -3.11
C SER A 82 -4.64 -15.15 -3.62
N SER A 83 -3.69 -15.37 -2.72
CA SER A 83 -2.25 -15.24 -2.97
C SER A 83 -1.59 -16.54 -3.43
N GLY A 84 -2.26 -17.68 -3.22
CA GLY A 84 -1.72 -19.01 -3.45
C GLY A 84 -2.40 -19.75 -4.61
N ASN A 85 -1.65 -20.67 -5.23
CA ASN A 85 -2.13 -21.60 -6.24
C ASN A 85 -2.75 -22.88 -5.65
N THR A 86 -2.69 -23.05 -4.33
CA THR A 86 -3.20 -24.26 -3.67
C THR A 86 -4.73 -24.34 -3.79
N VAL A 87 -5.20 -25.43 -4.40
CA VAL A 87 -6.63 -25.71 -4.53
C VAL A 87 -7.12 -26.60 -3.39
N ILE A 88 -8.18 -26.16 -2.72
CA ILE A 88 -8.89 -26.90 -1.68
C ILE A 88 -10.19 -27.43 -2.29
N PHE A 89 -10.31 -28.75 -2.39
CA PHE A 89 -11.50 -29.41 -2.95
C PHE A 89 -12.52 -29.73 -1.85
N ASP A 90 -13.76 -29.26 -2.02
CA ASP A 90 -14.87 -29.72 -1.20
C ASP A 90 -15.27 -31.13 -1.67
N LYS A 91 -15.31 -32.10 -0.74
CA LYS A 91 -15.60 -33.50 -1.03
C LYS A 91 -17.08 -33.76 -1.24
N ASP A 92 -17.93 -32.93 -0.64
CA ASP A 92 -19.37 -33.14 -0.60
C ASP A 92 -20.09 -32.25 -1.63
N LYS A 93 -19.38 -31.28 -2.22
CA LYS A 93 -19.92 -30.35 -3.22
C LYS A 93 -19.09 -30.34 -4.51
N ASN A 94 -19.71 -29.91 -5.61
CA ASN A 94 -19.04 -29.69 -6.89
C ASN A 94 -18.27 -28.34 -6.88
N ILE A 95 -17.46 -28.12 -5.85
CA ILE A 95 -16.81 -26.84 -5.58
C ILE A 95 -15.33 -27.06 -5.24
N ALA A 96 -14.50 -26.14 -5.71
CA ALA A 96 -13.10 -26.00 -5.33
C ALA A 96 -12.83 -24.53 -4.94
N PHE A 97 -11.88 -24.31 -4.03
CA PHE A 97 -11.46 -22.99 -3.56
C PHE A 97 -9.97 -22.81 -3.76
N LEU A 98 -9.53 -21.59 -4.10
CA LEU A 98 -8.13 -21.22 -3.89
C LEU A 98 -7.88 -20.85 -2.42
N SER A 99 -6.59 -20.79 -2.04
CA SER A 99 -6.17 -20.47 -0.66
C SER A 99 -6.91 -19.22 -0.13
N PRO A 100 -7.38 -19.23 1.13
CA PRO A 100 -8.01 -18.06 1.72
C PRO A 100 -7.02 -16.93 2.03
N ASP A 101 -5.70 -17.16 1.89
CA ASP A 101 -4.68 -16.15 2.16
C ASP A 101 -4.76 -15.02 1.12
N LEU A 102 -5.25 -13.85 1.52
CA LEU A 102 -5.45 -12.72 0.62
C LEU A 102 -4.20 -11.83 0.54
N ASN A 103 -3.78 -11.49 -0.68
CA ASN A 103 -2.80 -10.44 -0.94
C ASN A 103 -3.49 -9.20 -1.49
N LYS A 104 -3.10 -8.04 -0.97
CA LYS A 104 -3.61 -6.73 -1.41
C LYS A 104 -3.04 -6.39 -2.80
N CYS A 105 -3.91 -5.94 -3.68
CA CYS A 105 -3.62 -5.38 -4.99
C CYS A 105 -4.14 -3.94 -5.03
N ASP A 106 -3.21 -2.98 -5.05
CA ASP A 106 -3.53 -1.56 -5.19
C ASP A 106 -3.39 -1.13 -6.64
N PHE A 107 -4.51 -0.76 -7.24
CA PHE A 107 -4.54 -0.09 -8.52
C PHE A 107 -4.73 1.39 -8.21
N GLY A 108 -3.77 2.23 -8.64
CA GLY A 108 -3.86 3.68 -8.51
C GLY A 108 -5.05 4.26 -9.29
N LYS A 109 -4.98 5.51 -9.75
CA LYS A 109 -6.09 6.08 -10.53
C LYS A 109 -6.33 5.26 -11.80
N LEU A 110 -7.51 4.66 -11.92
CA LEU A 110 -7.93 3.93 -13.13
C LEU A 110 -8.59 4.88 -14.12
N GLU A 111 -8.14 4.84 -15.36
CA GLU A 111 -8.87 5.40 -16.49
C GLU A 111 -10.04 4.47 -16.83
N GLU A 112 -11.21 5.05 -17.12
CA GLU A 112 -12.43 4.33 -17.46
C GLU A 112 -12.17 3.31 -18.59
N SER A 113 -12.72 2.10 -18.46
CA SER A 113 -12.64 1.04 -19.48
C SER A 113 -11.26 0.44 -19.76
N THR A 114 -10.26 0.67 -18.89
CA THR A 114 -8.95 -0.03 -19.00
C THR A 114 -8.90 -1.28 -18.11
N PHE A 115 -8.65 -2.44 -18.72
CA PHE A 115 -8.41 -3.68 -17.97
C PHE A 115 -7.02 -3.64 -17.33
N LYS A 116 -6.95 -3.77 -16.00
CA LYS A 116 -5.71 -4.00 -15.25
C LYS A 116 -5.56 -5.47 -14.94
N TYR A 117 -4.34 -5.95 -15.10
CA TYR A 117 -3.93 -7.27 -14.65
C TYR A 117 -3.88 -7.30 -13.13
N VAL A 118 -4.49 -8.32 -12.52
CA VAL A 118 -4.51 -8.53 -11.06
C VAL A 118 -3.49 -9.58 -10.68
N THR A 119 -3.69 -10.82 -11.13
CA THR A 119 -2.84 -11.96 -10.76
C THR A 119 -2.98 -13.11 -11.76
N THR A 120 -2.09 -14.10 -11.65
CA THR A 120 -2.12 -15.35 -12.40
C THR A 120 -2.08 -16.53 -11.46
N TYR A 121 -2.98 -17.48 -11.65
CA TYR A 121 -2.91 -18.80 -11.01
C TYR A 121 -2.45 -19.84 -12.01
N SER A 122 -1.63 -20.78 -11.55
CA SER A 122 -1.12 -21.87 -12.39
C SER A 122 -1.50 -23.22 -11.80
N PHE A 123 -1.94 -24.14 -12.67
CA PHE A 123 -2.38 -25.48 -12.31
C PHE A 123 -1.67 -26.51 -13.17
N ASP A 124 -1.33 -27.65 -12.57
CA ASP A 124 -0.89 -28.82 -13.32
C ASP A 124 -2.08 -29.65 -13.85
N ILE A 125 -1.79 -30.61 -14.72
CA ILE A 125 -2.82 -31.46 -15.34
C ILE A 125 -3.65 -32.25 -14.31
N ILE A 126 -3.06 -32.64 -13.18
CA ILE A 126 -3.72 -33.43 -12.14
C ILE A 126 -4.75 -32.55 -11.42
N GLU A 127 -4.37 -31.32 -11.05
CA GLU A 127 -5.26 -30.33 -10.46
C GLU A 127 -6.41 -29.98 -11.41
N VAL A 128 -6.12 -29.80 -12.69
CA VAL A 128 -7.15 -29.52 -13.71
C VAL A 128 -8.14 -30.68 -13.83
N ASP A 129 -7.67 -31.93 -13.87
CA ASP A 129 -8.56 -33.09 -13.93
C ASP A 129 -9.48 -33.19 -12.70
N MET A 130 -8.99 -32.82 -11.51
CA MET A 130 -9.80 -32.76 -10.28
C MET A 130 -10.85 -31.64 -10.29
N LEU A 131 -10.66 -30.58 -11.10
CA LEU A 131 -11.62 -29.49 -11.29
C LEU A 131 -12.78 -29.86 -12.23
N LYS A 132 -12.76 -31.04 -12.86
CA LYS A 132 -13.81 -31.48 -13.79
C LYS A 132 -15.19 -31.51 -13.13
N GLY A 133 -16.14 -30.78 -13.73
CA GLY A 133 -17.51 -30.68 -13.23
C GLY A 133 -17.65 -29.85 -11.95
N LYS A 134 -16.61 -29.10 -11.54
CA LYS A 134 -16.62 -28.23 -10.38
C LYS A 134 -16.66 -26.75 -10.77
N GLN A 135 -17.09 -25.93 -9.84
CA GLN A 135 -16.89 -24.47 -9.88
C GLN A 135 -15.64 -24.12 -9.07
N LEU A 136 -14.83 -23.18 -9.56
CA LEU A 136 -13.68 -22.65 -8.83
C LEU A 136 -14.04 -21.31 -8.19
N PHE A 137 -13.92 -21.23 -6.87
CA PHE A 137 -14.12 -20.01 -6.10
C PHE A 137 -12.77 -19.42 -5.73
N ILE A 138 -12.56 -18.17 -6.09
CA ILE A 138 -11.37 -17.40 -5.77
C ILE A 138 -11.77 -16.40 -4.69
N PRO A 139 -11.28 -16.57 -3.45
CA PRO A 139 -11.51 -15.60 -2.38
C PRO A 139 -11.10 -14.20 -2.81
N ILE A 140 -12.01 -13.25 -2.59
CA ILE A 140 -11.77 -11.83 -2.77
C ILE A 140 -12.28 -11.07 -1.56
N SER A 141 -11.72 -9.89 -1.35
CA SER A 141 -12.34 -8.87 -0.53
C SER A 141 -12.03 -7.53 -1.13
N PHE A 142 -13.07 -6.73 -1.36
CA PHE A 142 -12.84 -5.31 -1.50
C PHE A 142 -12.44 -4.79 -0.14
N VAL A 143 -11.33 -4.07 -0.11
CA VAL A 143 -11.12 -3.18 1.03
C VAL A 143 -12.15 -2.11 0.80
N ASP A 144 -13.26 -2.19 1.51
CA ASP A 144 -14.28 -1.17 1.43
C ASP A 144 -13.57 0.20 1.52
N LYS A 145 -13.94 1.14 0.63
CA LYS A 145 -14.08 2.54 1.06
C LYS A 145 -15.19 2.55 2.08
N ASP A 146 -14.85 1.98 3.18
CA ASP A 146 -15.75 1.80 4.25
C ASP A 146 -15.74 3.19 4.88
N GLU A 147 -16.93 3.66 5.17
CA GLU A 147 -17.07 4.59 6.27
C GLU A 147 -16.73 3.86 7.62
N ASN A 148 -16.21 2.60 7.61
CA ASN A 148 -15.80 1.75 8.76
C ASN A 148 -14.49 0.88 8.73
N ALA A 149 -13.65 0.87 7.68
CA ALA A 149 -12.22 1.26 7.60
C ALA A 149 -11.96 2.64 8.22
N SER A 150 -12.87 2.99 9.12
CA SER A 150 -13.54 4.25 9.36
C SER A 150 -13.46 5.26 8.19
N PRO A 151 -14.06 6.44 8.30
CA PRO A 151 -13.72 7.54 7.40
C PRO A 151 -12.24 7.90 7.65
N LEU A 152 -11.25 7.14 7.13
CA LEU A 152 -9.97 6.83 7.85
C LEU A 152 -10.28 6.05 9.15
N GLU A 153 -9.40 5.34 9.86
CA GLU A 153 -9.40 5.45 11.35
C GLU A 153 -9.75 6.88 11.62
N ALA A 154 -11.00 7.28 11.99
CA ALA A 154 -11.44 8.62 11.66
C ALA A 154 -10.36 9.49 12.21
N VAL A 155 -9.51 10.04 11.33
CA VAL A 155 -8.59 11.01 11.80
C VAL A 155 -9.61 12.10 11.78
N LEU A 156 -10.34 12.18 12.90
CA LEU A 156 -10.77 13.42 13.46
C LEU A 156 -9.60 14.29 13.11
N ASP A 157 -9.79 15.04 12.03
CA ASP A 157 -8.76 15.89 11.53
C ASP A 157 -8.69 16.91 12.64
N PHE A 158 -7.76 16.68 13.54
CA PHE A 158 -7.53 17.51 14.69
C PHE A 158 -6.68 18.69 14.23
N SER A 159 -6.26 18.79 12.97
CA SER A 159 -5.49 19.94 12.47
C SER A 159 -6.16 21.30 12.72
N PRO A 160 -7.50 21.46 12.82
CA PRO A 160 -8.10 22.70 13.31
C PRO A 160 -7.66 23.08 14.73
N LEU A 161 -7.32 22.10 15.58
CA LEU A 161 -6.73 22.31 16.92
C LEU A 161 -5.27 22.80 16.88
N LEU A 162 -4.62 22.82 15.71
CA LEU A 162 -3.32 23.49 15.56
C LEU A 162 -3.50 25.00 15.32
N GLU A 163 -4.60 25.40 14.68
CA GLU A 163 -4.94 26.81 14.45
C GLU A 163 -5.65 27.42 15.67
N GLU A 164 -6.60 26.67 16.26
CA GLU A 164 -7.30 27.03 17.50
C GLU A 164 -7.01 25.98 18.59
N PRO A 165 -5.90 26.10 19.34
CA PRO A 165 -5.41 25.09 20.29
C PRO A 165 -6.19 25.05 21.61
N ILE A 166 -7.51 24.90 21.52
CA ILE A 166 -8.41 24.81 22.67
C ILE A 166 -8.12 23.50 23.42
N GLY A 167 -7.73 23.62 24.69
CA GLY A 167 -7.42 22.47 25.54
C GLY A 167 -5.98 21.95 25.41
N ALA A 168 -5.10 22.68 24.71
CA ALA A 168 -3.68 22.34 24.65
C ALA A 168 -3.06 22.36 26.06
N ASP A 169 -2.30 21.31 26.36
CA ASP A 169 -1.69 21.04 27.67
C ASP A 169 -0.16 20.90 27.58
N PHE A 170 0.42 21.21 26.43
CA PHE A 170 1.85 21.12 26.18
C PHE A 170 2.34 22.12 25.13
N THR A 171 3.64 22.40 25.14
CA THR A 171 4.30 23.27 24.16
C THR A 171 5.50 22.57 23.55
N ILE A 172 5.64 22.63 22.23
CA ILE A 172 6.88 22.25 21.54
C ILE A 172 7.51 23.51 20.94
N GLU A 173 8.77 23.75 21.24
CA GLU A 173 9.56 24.84 20.66
C GLU A 173 10.45 24.30 19.55
N SER A 174 10.40 24.90 18.35
CA SER A 174 11.30 24.57 17.24
C SER A 174 12.72 25.09 17.49
N GLU A 175 13.67 24.69 16.64
CA GLU A 175 15.04 25.19 16.66
C GLU A 175 15.06 26.73 16.59
N ASP A 176 14.25 27.29 15.70
CA ASP A 176 14.10 28.74 15.46
C ASP A 176 13.47 29.50 16.64
N GLY A 177 12.99 28.80 17.68
CA GLY A 177 12.33 29.38 18.84
C GLY A 177 10.82 29.59 18.69
N GLU A 178 10.22 29.12 17.60
CA GLU A 178 8.77 29.18 17.38
C GLU A 178 8.07 28.16 18.30
N LYS A 179 6.93 28.55 18.89
CA LYS A 179 6.24 27.74 19.91
C LYS A 179 4.89 27.26 19.42
N PHE A 180 4.67 25.95 19.51
CA PHE A 180 3.45 25.28 19.11
C PHE A 180 2.72 24.76 20.35
N LEU A 181 1.49 25.22 20.55
CA LEU A 181 0.60 24.69 21.58
C LEU A 181 -0.03 23.39 21.06
N VAL A 182 0.15 22.30 21.82
CA VAL A 182 -0.22 20.95 21.38
C VAL A 182 -0.86 20.14 22.50
N HIS A 183 -1.43 18.99 22.13
CA HIS A 183 -2.13 18.09 23.04
C HIS A 183 -1.29 16.85 23.28
N LYS A 184 -0.87 16.60 24.53
CA LYS A 184 -0.06 15.43 24.89
C LYS A 184 -0.73 14.15 24.41
N VAL A 185 -2.05 14.03 24.58
CA VAL A 185 -2.79 12.81 24.23
C VAL A 185 -2.64 12.42 22.77
N LEU A 186 -2.66 13.39 21.84
CA LEU A 186 -2.50 13.14 20.40
C LEU A 186 -1.07 12.72 20.08
N LEU A 187 -0.07 13.44 20.61
CA LEU A 187 1.33 13.08 20.43
C LEU A 187 1.64 11.65 20.93
N MET A 188 1.17 11.31 22.14
CA MET A 188 1.39 10.00 22.74
C MET A 188 0.61 8.88 22.05
N ALA A 189 -0.57 9.17 21.49
CA ALA A 189 -1.36 8.21 20.76
C ALA A 189 -0.63 7.74 19.50
N HIS A 190 -0.04 8.68 18.75
CA HIS A 190 0.54 8.42 17.43
C HIS A 190 2.05 8.12 17.44
N SER A 191 2.78 8.46 18.50
CA SER A 191 4.23 8.22 18.60
C SER A 191 4.60 7.58 19.94
N GLU A 192 5.25 6.41 19.87
CA GLU A 192 5.82 5.75 21.05
C GLU A 192 6.93 6.58 21.71
N VAL A 193 7.64 7.36 20.90
CA VAL A 193 8.72 8.25 21.37
C VAL A 193 8.13 9.41 22.17
N PHE A 194 7.08 10.07 21.66
CA PHE A 194 6.36 11.07 22.44
C PHE A 194 5.68 10.46 23.66
N ARG A 195 5.13 9.24 23.56
CA ARG A 195 4.57 8.52 24.70
C ARG A 195 5.60 8.30 25.81
N ALA A 196 6.82 7.90 25.47
CA ALA A 196 7.90 7.74 26.43
C ALA A 196 8.36 9.08 27.01
N MET A 197 8.50 10.11 26.16
CA MET A 197 8.93 11.46 26.53
C MET A 197 7.94 12.17 27.47
N LEU A 198 6.64 11.98 27.25
CA LEU A 198 5.57 12.71 27.93
C LEU A 198 4.93 11.95 29.09
N LYS A 199 5.37 10.71 29.33
CA LYS A 199 4.94 9.91 30.49
C LYS A 199 5.19 10.66 31.80
N GLU A 200 4.37 10.40 32.81
CA GLU A 200 4.52 11.00 34.14
C GLU A 200 5.96 10.84 34.67
N ASP A 201 6.44 11.88 35.36
CA ASP A 201 7.77 12.02 35.96
C ASP A 201 8.97 12.46 35.10
N THR A 202 8.83 12.64 33.78
CA THR A 202 9.89 13.25 32.94
C THR A 202 10.02 14.77 33.18
N ALA A 203 11.19 15.35 32.87
CA ALA A 203 11.42 16.78 33.03
C ALA A 203 10.52 17.60 32.07
N GLU A 204 10.34 17.09 30.87
CA GLU A 204 9.48 17.61 29.82
C GLU A 204 8.02 17.63 30.29
N SER A 205 7.54 16.51 30.86
CA SER A 205 6.17 16.42 31.38
C SER A 205 5.92 17.37 32.55
N LYS A 206 6.92 17.60 33.42
CA LYS A 206 6.85 18.55 34.55
C LYS A 206 6.89 20.01 34.12
N ASN A 207 7.65 20.32 33.07
CA ASN A 207 7.79 21.68 32.54
C ASN A 207 6.70 22.04 31.51
N ASN A 208 5.88 21.07 31.10
CA ASN A 208 4.88 21.19 30.03
C ASN A 208 5.42 21.78 28.72
N CYS A 209 6.72 21.59 28.46
CA CYS A 209 7.40 22.11 27.31
C CYS A 209 8.59 21.22 26.92
N VAL A 210 8.86 21.11 25.62
CA VAL A 210 10.10 20.53 25.08
C VAL A 210 10.62 21.39 23.93
N LYS A 211 11.94 21.50 23.81
CA LYS A 211 12.60 22.16 22.68
C LYS A 211 13.22 21.11 21.76
N LEU A 212 12.88 21.14 20.49
CA LEU A 212 13.51 20.34 19.45
C LEU A 212 14.59 21.18 18.78
N ILE A 213 15.85 20.95 19.16
CA ILE A 213 16.99 21.79 18.77
C ILE A 213 17.45 21.60 17.32
N ASP A 214 16.91 20.61 16.63
CA ASP A 214 17.33 20.14 15.31
C ASP A 214 16.12 19.94 14.38
N VAL A 215 14.99 20.59 14.70
CA VAL A 215 13.77 20.58 13.90
C VAL A 215 13.32 22.02 13.73
N ASN A 216 13.39 22.52 12.49
CA ASN A 216 12.98 23.88 12.21
C ASN A 216 11.45 24.03 12.25
N LYS A 217 10.95 25.27 12.20
CA LYS A 217 9.51 25.53 12.30
C LYS A 217 8.67 24.83 11.22
N GLU A 218 9.16 24.74 9.98
CA GLU A 218 8.40 24.21 8.84
C GLU A 218 8.30 22.68 8.93
N GLU A 219 9.41 22.04 9.29
CA GLU A 219 9.46 20.61 9.59
C GLU A 219 8.54 20.23 10.74
N LEU A 220 8.57 21.01 11.82
CA LEU A 220 7.71 20.79 12.98
C LEU A 220 6.23 20.98 12.63
N GLN A 221 5.91 21.97 11.79
CA GLN A 221 4.55 22.17 11.29
C GLN A 221 4.05 20.94 10.52
N HIS A 222 4.82 20.41 9.56
CA HIS A 222 4.43 19.22 8.81
C HIS A 222 4.30 17.98 9.70
N LEU A 223 5.23 17.80 10.65
CA LEU A 223 5.20 16.70 11.61
C LEU A 223 3.94 16.75 12.49
N LEU A 224 3.63 17.91 13.06
CA LEU A 224 2.44 18.10 13.89
C LEU A 224 1.16 17.94 13.08
N TYR A 225 1.14 18.50 11.86
CA TYR A 225 0.02 18.35 10.95
C TYR A 225 -0.24 16.87 10.65
N PHE A 226 0.81 16.09 10.38
CA PHE A 226 0.68 14.65 10.19
C PHE A 226 0.14 13.93 11.43
N ILE A 227 0.66 14.23 12.63
CA ILE A 227 0.19 13.61 13.87
C ILE A 227 -1.30 13.92 14.12
N TYR A 228 -1.78 15.08 13.70
CA TYR A 228 -3.15 15.53 13.95
C TYR A 228 -4.15 15.16 12.85
N SER A 229 -3.69 14.91 11.62
CA SER A 229 -4.56 14.70 10.46
C SER A 229 -4.32 13.37 9.72
N GLY A 230 -3.22 12.67 10.04
CA GLY A 230 -2.79 11.46 9.34
C GLY A 230 -2.31 11.70 7.90
N THR A 231 -2.19 12.96 7.47
CA THR A 231 -1.80 13.34 6.11
C THR A 231 -0.89 14.58 6.11
N LEU A 232 -0.49 15.05 4.93
CA LEU A 232 0.35 16.23 4.74
C LEU A 232 -0.38 17.24 3.84
N LYS A 233 -0.22 18.54 4.13
CA LYS A 233 -0.64 19.65 3.25
C LYS A 233 0.57 20.18 2.48
N GLU A 234 0.32 20.85 1.36
CA GLU A 234 1.36 21.56 0.59
C GLU A 234 2.57 20.68 0.22
N VAL A 235 2.28 19.42 -0.13
CA VAL A 235 3.21 18.33 -0.47
C VAL A 235 4.34 18.77 -1.42
N GLU A 236 4.09 19.73 -2.30
CA GLU A 236 5.05 20.25 -3.28
C GLU A 236 6.27 20.96 -2.64
N ASN A 237 6.11 21.53 -1.44
CA ASN A 237 7.16 22.27 -0.73
C ASN A 237 7.86 21.43 0.35
N ILE A 238 7.46 20.17 0.51
CA ILE A 238 7.97 19.32 1.59
C ILE A 238 9.30 18.68 1.16
N ASN A 239 10.31 18.82 2.02
CA ASN A 239 11.50 18.00 1.94
C ASN A 239 11.22 16.61 2.55
N PHE A 240 10.88 15.64 1.70
CA PHE A 240 10.56 14.28 2.12
C PHE A 240 11.74 13.50 2.69
N PHE A 241 12.98 13.92 2.39
CA PHE A 241 14.14 13.35 3.05
C PHE A 241 14.09 13.66 4.54
N ASN A 242 13.92 14.94 4.90
CA ASN A 242 13.81 15.36 6.30
C ASN A 242 12.58 14.74 6.98
N MET A 243 11.45 14.58 6.27
CA MET A 243 10.27 13.89 6.81
C MET A 243 10.54 12.42 7.11
N LEU A 244 11.33 11.72 6.29
CA LEU A 244 11.75 10.35 6.57
C LEU A 244 12.61 10.27 7.84
N ILE A 245 13.52 11.23 8.05
CA ILE A 245 14.33 11.32 9.28
C ILE A 245 13.43 11.48 10.51
N LEU A 246 12.48 12.41 10.45
CA LEU A 246 11.56 12.66 11.56
C LEU A 246 10.64 11.46 11.80
N ALA A 247 10.18 10.81 10.74
CA ALA A 247 9.35 9.61 10.85
C ALA A 247 10.08 8.49 11.59
N ASP A 248 11.36 8.26 11.28
CA ASP A 248 12.18 7.29 11.99
C ASP A 248 12.42 7.72 13.45
N ARG A 249 12.82 8.98 13.66
CA ARG A 249 13.12 9.54 14.99
C ARG A 249 11.93 9.46 15.95
N PHE A 250 10.72 9.72 15.47
CA PHE A 250 9.50 9.70 16.28
C PHE A 250 8.70 8.40 16.16
N ASN A 251 9.23 7.39 15.45
CA ASN A 251 8.59 6.11 15.18
C ASN A 251 7.16 6.24 14.60
N LEU A 252 7.04 6.99 13.50
CA LEU A 252 5.80 7.27 12.78
C LEU A 252 5.75 6.50 11.45
N SER A 253 5.23 5.27 11.49
CA SER A 253 5.19 4.37 10.32
C SER A 253 4.46 4.97 9.11
N GLY A 254 3.30 5.61 9.33
CA GLY A 254 2.53 6.21 8.23
C GLY A 254 3.27 7.37 7.54
N LEU A 255 3.97 8.22 8.30
CA LEU A 255 4.78 9.32 7.74
C LEU A 255 5.98 8.76 6.97
N ARG A 256 6.56 7.67 7.48
CA ARG A 256 7.65 6.96 6.82
C ARG A 256 7.20 6.43 5.47
N GLU A 257 6.07 5.73 5.38
CA GLU A 257 5.53 5.21 4.12
C GLU A 257 5.25 6.32 3.10
N LEU A 258 4.63 7.42 3.53
CA LEU A 258 4.38 8.59 2.69
C LEU A 258 5.69 9.20 2.15
N SER A 259 6.69 9.32 3.03
CA SER A 259 7.98 9.89 2.66
C SER A 259 8.74 9.00 1.70
N GLU A 260 8.78 7.68 1.93
CA GLU A 260 9.39 6.72 1.02
C GLU A 260 8.70 6.75 -0.36
N HIS A 261 7.36 6.79 -0.39
CA HIS A 261 6.61 6.87 -1.64
C HIS A 261 6.96 8.14 -2.43
N ALA A 262 6.97 9.30 -1.77
CA ALA A 262 7.30 10.57 -2.40
C ALA A 262 8.74 10.59 -2.92
N LEU A 263 9.71 10.10 -2.13
CA LEU A 263 11.11 9.99 -2.53
C LEU A 263 11.30 9.10 -3.76
N ILE A 264 10.56 7.98 -3.85
CA ILE A 264 10.58 7.10 -5.03
C ILE A 264 10.14 7.86 -6.30
N GLN A 265 9.10 8.69 -6.21
CA GLN A 265 8.63 9.49 -7.35
C GLN A 265 9.62 10.59 -7.76
N GLN A 266 10.51 10.99 -6.85
CA GLN A 266 11.50 12.05 -7.06
C GLN A 266 12.85 11.52 -7.54
N ILE A 267 13.01 10.20 -7.73
CA ILE A 267 14.27 9.63 -8.22
C ILE A 267 14.58 10.19 -9.62
N SER A 268 15.77 10.77 -9.75
CA SER A 268 16.31 11.35 -10.97
C SER A 268 17.76 10.91 -11.18
N ILE A 269 18.35 11.26 -12.33
CA ILE A 269 19.75 10.94 -12.63
C ILE A 269 20.69 11.61 -11.62
N GLU A 270 20.32 12.80 -11.17
CA GLU A 270 21.10 13.64 -10.28
C GLU A 270 21.09 13.15 -8.83
N ASN A 271 20.00 12.52 -8.37
CA ASN A 271 19.83 12.15 -6.95
C ASN A 271 19.77 10.63 -6.68
N ALA A 272 19.75 9.77 -7.70
CA ALA A 272 19.50 8.33 -7.49
C ALA A 272 20.51 7.64 -6.54
N LEU A 273 21.78 8.07 -6.55
CA LEU A 273 22.80 7.55 -5.64
C LEU A 273 22.60 8.02 -4.19
N GLU A 274 22.19 9.27 -4.02
CA GLU A 274 21.80 9.80 -2.72
C GLU A 274 20.59 9.03 -2.19
N MET A 275 19.53 8.89 -3.00
CA MET A 275 18.33 8.12 -2.64
C MET A 275 18.66 6.67 -2.26
N LEU A 276 19.64 6.04 -2.90
CA LEU A 276 20.12 4.71 -2.54
C LEU A 276 20.81 4.70 -1.16
N ALA A 277 21.68 5.66 -0.89
CA ALA A 277 22.37 5.78 0.39
C ALA A 277 21.41 6.10 1.55
N VAL A 278 20.41 6.95 1.29
CA VAL A 278 19.30 7.24 2.19
C VAL A 278 18.51 5.98 2.49
N ALA A 279 18.11 5.23 1.46
CA ALA A 279 17.33 4.02 1.63
C ALA A 279 18.06 2.96 2.46
N ASP A 280 19.38 2.84 2.28
CA ASP A 280 20.21 1.95 3.09
C ASP A 280 20.29 2.42 4.55
N SER A 281 20.56 3.71 4.78
CA SER A 281 20.70 4.30 6.11
C SER A 281 19.44 4.14 6.96
N TYR A 282 18.28 4.28 6.34
CA TYR A 282 16.98 4.14 7.01
C TYR A 282 16.37 2.75 6.85
N ASN A 283 17.05 1.76 6.26
CA ASN A 283 16.52 0.42 5.99
C ASN A 283 15.21 0.39 5.17
N SER A 284 15.02 1.34 4.26
CA SER A 284 13.88 1.37 3.33
C SER A 284 14.11 0.43 2.14
N HIS A 285 13.48 -0.75 2.15
CA HIS A 285 13.64 -1.72 1.06
C HIS A 285 13.00 -1.27 -0.27
N SER A 286 11.86 -0.59 -0.17
CA SER A 286 11.09 -0.06 -1.30
C SER A 286 11.90 1.00 -2.08
N LEU A 287 12.41 2.02 -1.37
CA LEU A 287 13.23 3.08 -1.95
C LEU A 287 14.55 2.51 -2.47
N LYS A 288 15.19 1.59 -1.74
CA LYS A 288 16.45 0.95 -2.15
C LYS A 288 16.28 0.21 -3.48
N THR A 289 15.22 -0.59 -3.59
CA THR A 289 14.90 -1.34 -4.82
C THR A 289 14.61 -0.39 -5.99
N ALA A 290 13.82 0.65 -5.77
CA ALA A 290 13.49 1.64 -6.80
C ALA A 290 14.75 2.36 -7.31
N SER A 291 15.62 2.81 -6.40
CA SER A 291 16.90 3.47 -6.72
C SER A 291 17.82 2.54 -7.50
N LEU A 292 17.98 1.27 -7.08
CA LEU A 292 18.78 0.28 -7.81
C LEU A 292 18.27 0.04 -9.24
N ILE A 293 16.95 -0.14 -9.40
CA ILE A 293 16.32 -0.31 -10.72
C ILE A 293 16.56 0.93 -11.60
N PHE A 294 16.44 2.13 -11.03
CA PHE A 294 16.64 3.37 -11.77
C PHE A 294 18.09 3.53 -12.23
N ILE A 295 19.07 3.33 -11.33
CA ILE A 295 20.51 3.42 -11.64
C ILE A 295 20.88 2.40 -12.73
N LYS A 296 20.35 1.18 -12.65
CA LYS A 296 20.60 0.14 -13.65
C LYS A 296 20.10 0.54 -15.05
N LYS A 297 18.94 1.20 -15.12
CA LYS A 297 18.38 1.73 -16.38
C LYS A 297 19.13 2.97 -16.87
N ASN A 298 19.62 3.80 -15.96
CA ASN A 298 20.25 5.09 -16.24
C ASN A 298 21.69 5.13 -15.69
N LYS A 299 22.61 4.40 -16.35
CA LYS A 299 24.00 4.27 -15.87
C LYS A 299 24.76 5.60 -15.74
N SER A 300 24.33 6.65 -16.42
CA SER A 300 24.88 8.00 -16.27
C SER A 300 24.75 8.55 -14.84
N ALA A 301 23.82 8.03 -14.02
CA ALA A 301 23.73 8.36 -12.60
C ALA A 301 24.99 7.97 -11.81
N LEU A 302 25.79 7.00 -12.31
CA LEU A 302 27.06 6.58 -11.71
C LEU A 302 28.21 7.57 -11.97
N GLU A 303 28.04 8.51 -12.90
CA GLU A 303 29.04 9.55 -13.19
C GLU A 303 28.95 10.73 -12.21
N ASN A 304 27.98 10.71 -11.30
CA ASN A 304 27.80 11.71 -10.27
C ASN A 304 28.87 11.57 -9.17
N THR A 305 29.44 12.70 -8.73
CA THR A 305 30.47 12.78 -7.67
C THR A 305 29.99 12.20 -6.34
N ILE A 306 28.68 12.14 -6.08
CA ILE A 306 28.09 11.50 -4.89
C ILE A 306 28.51 10.03 -4.79
N PHE A 307 28.81 9.35 -5.90
CA PHE A 307 29.30 7.98 -5.88
C PHE A 307 30.56 7.82 -5.02
N ASP A 308 31.46 8.80 -5.07
CA ASP A 308 32.72 8.79 -4.31
C ASP A 308 32.50 9.04 -2.80
N GLU A 309 31.31 9.55 -2.43
CA GLU A 309 30.94 9.85 -1.05
C GLU A 309 30.25 8.66 -0.35
N ILE A 310 29.84 7.63 -1.10
CA ILE A 310 29.24 6.41 -0.54
C ILE A 310 30.34 5.58 0.15
N ASN A 311 30.44 5.69 1.48
CA ASN A 311 31.46 4.99 2.26
C ASN A 311 31.04 3.57 2.70
N ASN A 312 29.80 3.14 2.42
CA ASN A 312 29.32 1.80 2.77
C ASN A 312 29.76 0.75 1.72
N ALA A 313 30.82 0.00 2.04
CA ALA A 313 31.36 -1.04 1.16
C ALA A 313 30.38 -2.19 0.86
N GLU A 314 29.43 -2.47 1.77
CA GLU A 314 28.40 -3.47 1.54
C GLU A 314 27.35 -2.98 0.54
N LEU A 315 26.92 -1.72 0.68
CA LEU A 315 26.02 -1.07 -0.26
C LEU A 315 26.63 -0.99 -1.66
N ILE A 316 27.92 -0.63 -1.77
CA ILE A 316 28.63 -0.64 -3.06
C ILE A 316 28.65 -2.05 -3.65
N ARG A 317 28.96 -3.06 -2.84
CA ARG A 317 28.98 -4.46 -3.30
C ARG A 317 27.61 -4.89 -3.82
N GLU A 318 26.55 -4.52 -3.13
CA GLU A 318 25.17 -4.79 -3.53
C GLU A 318 24.81 -4.08 -4.84
N LEU A 319 25.14 -2.79 -4.97
CA LEU A 319 24.98 -2.02 -6.20
C LEU A 319 25.72 -2.68 -7.37
N CYS A 320 26.99 -3.02 -7.21
CA CYS A 320 27.78 -3.69 -8.25
C CYS A 320 27.17 -5.03 -8.66
N LYS A 321 26.70 -5.85 -7.69
CA LYS A 321 26.01 -7.12 -8.00
C LYS A 321 24.75 -6.89 -8.81
N PHE A 322 23.94 -5.91 -8.42
CA PHE A 322 22.68 -5.59 -9.09
C PHE A 322 22.88 -5.08 -10.54
N LEU A 323 23.96 -4.34 -10.77
CA LEU A 323 24.33 -3.83 -12.10
C LEU A 323 24.82 -4.91 -13.08
N VAL A 324 25.39 -6.01 -12.56
CA VAL A 324 25.95 -7.11 -13.37
C VAL A 324 24.93 -8.25 -13.59
N SER A 325 23.97 -8.42 -12.66
CA SER A 325 22.79 -9.28 -12.86
C SER A 325 21.89 -8.80 -13.99
#